data_AF-A0A7M5V4K9-F1
#
_entry.id   AF-A0A7M5V4K9-F1
#
_cell.length_a   1.000
_cell.length_b   1.000
_cell.length_c   1.000
_cell.angle_alpha   90.00
_cell.angle_beta   90.00
_cell.angle_gamma   90.00
#
_symmetry.space_group_name_H-M   'P 1'
#
loop_
_entity.id
_entity.type
_entity.pdbx_description
1 polymer ?
#
loop_
_entity_poly.entity_id
_entity_poly.type
_entity_poly.pdbx_seq_one_letter_code
_entity_poly.pdbx_strand_id
1 'polypeptide(L)'
;MSIRELEKDENTQARYAFLKAFDKIKNHLSPDDPETYWNIASINGQPFKSPRTSAPQTKKVWRGDSQHENVLFLSWYRAYLLRLENALVNNTPVGDQDKGALHYWDETSDESLKDGLPSLLTVDFVEIDDFGNTIPNPLLGYILPNAIPLNEANQKYTKAAGYTTCRYPFSGLMNPRNPSKYTTNSQLQNNYLNLLLRYPEDYLNQNIVHSLNNLHHPLIPIKEMYERCLDIDNYNQFSNIVSATGGQISLEQASINMLHTLGGNSPPSKEFQIELVAGSHGDLGAKEMAAFDPLFFLHMANVDRIFWLWQTKYQVNTVLQPFTITPDDGTKPKNGQGPSPTQQGDQELDMNTPLNPFTSGADNQPTVTNDIIDIVNQLNYGYTNGSITLEQTA
;
A
#
# COMPACT_ATOMS: atom_id res chain seq x y z
N MET A 1 13.79 -4.96 -7.57
CA MET A 1 14.58 -5.62 -6.49
C MET A 1 14.05 -5.22 -5.13
N SER A 2 14.33 -5.98 -4.08
CA SER A 2 13.94 -5.62 -2.71
C SER A 2 14.73 -4.39 -2.22
N ILE A 3 14.19 -3.67 -1.22
CA ILE A 3 14.91 -2.54 -0.60
C ILE A 3 16.24 -2.99 0.04
N ARG A 4 16.30 -4.20 0.64
CA ARG A 4 17.55 -4.72 1.22
C ARG A 4 18.60 -5.05 0.15
N GLU A 5 18.18 -5.54 -1.01
CA GLU A 5 19.09 -5.68 -2.15
C GLU A 5 19.57 -4.30 -2.64
N LEU A 6 18.67 -3.31 -2.69
CA LEU A 6 18.99 -1.94 -3.10
C LEU A 6 20.01 -1.25 -2.17
N GLU A 7 20.06 -1.62 -0.89
CA GLU A 7 21.04 -1.12 0.08
C GLU A 7 22.47 -1.62 -0.17
N LYS A 8 22.67 -2.68 -0.97
CA LYS A 8 24.00 -3.21 -1.29
C LYS A 8 24.79 -2.25 -2.18
N ASP A 9 26.11 -2.21 -2.00
CA ASP A 9 27.02 -1.31 -2.71
C ASP A 9 26.94 -1.45 -4.24
N GLU A 10 26.74 -2.67 -4.74
CA GLU A 10 26.59 -2.97 -6.17
C GLU A 10 25.35 -2.33 -6.82
N ASN A 11 24.34 -1.95 -6.01
CA ASN A 11 23.09 -1.33 -6.48
C ASN A 11 23.02 0.18 -6.16
N THR A 12 24.16 0.81 -5.83
CA THR A 12 24.22 2.21 -5.40
C THR A 12 23.65 3.19 -6.45
N GLN A 13 23.92 2.99 -7.73
CA GLN A 13 23.41 3.86 -8.79
C GLN A 13 21.89 3.76 -8.94
N ALA A 14 21.33 2.55 -8.89
CA ALA A 14 19.89 2.32 -8.87
C ALA A 14 19.25 2.94 -7.61
N ARG A 15 19.91 2.83 -6.45
CA ARG A 15 19.46 3.47 -5.20
C ARG A 15 19.39 4.98 -5.33
N TYR A 16 20.42 5.61 -5.91
CA TYR A 16 20.43 7.05 -6.15
C TYR A 16 19.34 7.49 -7.13
N ALA A 17 19.16 6.77 -8.24
CA ALA A 17 18.11 7.07 -9.22
C ALA A 17 16.71 7.00 -8.58
N PHE A 18 16.44 5.96 -7.77
CA PHE A 18 15.20 5.79 -7.03
C PHE A 18 14.96 6.94 -6.04
N LEU A 19 15.94 7.26 -5.18
CA LEU A 19 15.80 8.31 -4.18
C LEU A 19 15.62 9.70 -4.81
N LYS A 20 16.40 10.03 -5.84
CA LYS A 20 16.28 11.32 -6.55
C LYS A 20 14.93 11.46 -7.26
N ALA A 21 14.45 10.41 -7.92
CA ALA A 21 13.14 10.42 -8.57
C ALA A 21 12.01 10.58 -7.56
N PHE A 22 12.08 9.89 -6.42
CA PHE A 22 11.08 10.00 -5.36
C PHE A 22 11.07 11.40 -4.73
N ASP A 23 12.25 11.99 -4.47
CA ASP A 23 12.37 13.38 -4.02
C ASP A 23 11.79 14.36 -5.05
N LYS A 24 12.08 14.15 -6.34
CA LYS A 24 11.56 14.97 -7.45
C LYS A 24 10.04 15.03 -7.45
N ILE A 25 9.35 13.88 -7.46
CA ILE A 25 7.88 13.85 -7.53
C ILE A 25 7.20 14.36 -6.26
N LYS A 26 7.87 14.28 -5.10
CA LYS A 26 7.34 14.78 -3.83
C LYS A 26 7.49 16.29 -3.67
N ASN A 27 8.63 16.83 -4.06
CA ASN A 27 9.07 18.14 -3.59
C ASN A 27 9.37 19.16 -4.70
N HIS A 28 9.63 18.72 -5.94
CA HIS A 28 10.23 19.58 -6.97
C HIS A 28 9.44 19.61 -8.30
N LEU A 29 8.24 19.06 -8.32
CA LEU A 29 7.29 19.23 -9.42
C LEU A 29 6.34 20.40 -9.15
N SER A 30 5.78 20.95 -10.23
CA SER A 30 4.73 21.96 -10.11
C SER A 30 3.50 21.36 -9.42
N PRO A 31 2.79 22.07 -8.53
CA PRO A 31 1.62 21.53 -7.82
C PRO A 31 0.53 20.95 -8.73
N ASP A 32 0.38 21.49 -9.94
CA ASP A 32 -0.62 21.05 -10.93
C ASP A 32 -0.15 19.87 -11.79
N ASP A 33 1.11 19.44 -11.64
CA ASP A 33 1.67 18.33 -12.40
C ASP A 33 0.99 17.00 -11.97
N PRO A 34 0.41 16.24 -12.91
CA PRO A 34 -0.23 14.98 -12.58
C PRO A 34 0.72 13.98 -11.92
N GLU A 35 2.03 14.07 -12.16
CA GLU A 35 3.05 13.17 -11.60
C GLU A 35 3.49 13.55 -10.18
N THR A 36 2.95 14.61 -9.58
CA THR A 36 3.18 14.87 -8.16
C THR A 36 2.74 13.70 -7.30
N TYR A 37 3.51 13.42 -6.25
CA TYR A 37 3.18 12.37 -5.29
C TYR A 37 1.81 12.61 -4.63
N TRP A 38 1.43 13.87 -4.39
CA TRP A 38 0.09 14.23 -3.91
C TRP A 38 -1.01 13.73 -4.85
N ASN A 39 -0.90 14.01 -6.16
CA ASN A 39 -1.91 13.63 -7.13
C ASN A 39 -2.00 12.10 -7.29
N ILE A 40 -0.86 11.41 -7.21
CA ILE A 40 -0.81 9.94 -7.24
C ILE A 40 -1.46 9.37 -5.97
N ALA A 41 -0.95 9.72 -4.78
CA ALA A 41 -1.43 9.24 -3.48
C ALA A 41 -2.94 9.44 -3.30
N SER A 42 -3.46 10.56 -3.81
CA SER A 42 -4.87 10.95 -3.72
C SER A 42 -5.82 10.03 -4.50
N ILE A 43 -5.32 9.21 -5.42
CA ILE A 43 -6.14 8.24 -6.17
C ILE A 43 -6.72 7.17 -5.24
N ASN A 44 -5.96 6.76 -4.22
CA ASN A 44 -6.35 5.66 -3.33
C ASN A 44 -7.60 5.99 -2.51
N GLY A 45 -7.63 7.15 -1.85
CA GLY A 45 -8.63 7.47 -0.85
C GLY A 45 -8.94 8.97 -0.79
N GLN A 46 -8.37 9.66 0.19
CA GLN A 46 -8.56 11.10 0.34
C GLN A 46 -7.73 11.90 -0.66
N PRO A 47 -8.18 13.12 -1.06
CA PRO A 47 -9.48 13.69 -0.77
C PRO A 47 -10.59 12.99 -1.57
N PHE A 48 -11.66 12.60 -0.87
CA PHE A 48 -12.77 11.89 -1.48
C PHE A 48 -13.49 12.67 -2.58
N LYS A 49 -13.80 11.97 -3.67
CA LYS A 49 -14.53 12.51 -4.83
C LYS A 49 -16.03 12.48 -4.60
N SER A 50 -16.75 13.40 -5.22
CA SER A 50 -18.20 13.30 -5.33
C SER A 50 -18.58 12.07 -6.16
N PRO A 51 -19.65 11.32 -5.82
CA PRO A 51 -20.13 10.21 -6.64
C PRO A 51 -20.40 10.69 -8.08
N ARG A 52 -19.95 9.94 -9.09
CA ARG A 52 -20.18 10.26 -10.51
C ARG A 52 -21.45 9.61 -11.07
N THR A 53 -22.10 8.76 -10.28
CA THR A 53 -23.36 8.07 -10.62
C THR A 53 -24.52 8.59 -9.77
N SER A 54 -25.76 8.35 -10.22
CA SER A 54 -26.96 8.51 -9.39
C SER A 54 -26.82 7.71 -8.08
N ALA A 55 -27.51 8.16 -7.03
CA ALA A 55 -27.36 7.69 -5.65
C ALA A 55 -27.12 6.16 -5.56
N PRO A 56 -26.03 5.73 -4.89
CA PRO A 56 -25.71 4.31 -4.80
C PRO A 56 -26.87 3.57 -4.12
N GLN A 57 -27.25 2.41 -4.65
CA GLN A 57 -28.31 1.56 -4.09
C GLN A 57 -27.92 0.93 -2.73
N THR A 58 -26.89 1.46 -2.05
CA THR A 58 -26.23 0.90 -0.87
C THR A 58 -25.92 1.98 0.16
N LYS A 59 -25.93 1.60 1.45
CA LYS A 59 -25.52 2.50 2.55
C LYS A 59 -24.00 2.63 2.69
N LYS A 60 -23.24 1.64 2.21
CA LYS A 60 -21.78 1.65 2.15
C LYS A 60 -21.33 2.17 0.79
N VAL A 61 -20.47 3.18 0.77
CA VAL A 61 -19.93 3.80 -0.46
C VAL A 61 -18.47 4.16 -0.19
N TRP A 62 -17.59 3.81 -1.12
CA TRP A 62 -16.22 4.27 -1.11
C TRP A 62 -16.07 5.45 -2.06
N ARG A 63 -15.47 6.55 -1.58
CA ARG A 63 -15.35 7.79 -2.36
C ARG A 63 -13.93 8.04 -2.91
N GLY A 64 -13.01 7.10 -2.69
CA GLY A 64 -11.75 6.99 -3.42
C GLY A 64 -11.89 6.01 -4.60
N ASP A 65 -10.85 5.85 -5.42
CA ASP A 65 -10.90 4.92 -6.56
C ASP A 65 -10.43 3.50 -6.19
N SER A 66 -9.70 3.34 -5.07
CA SER A 66 -9.15 2.05 -4.65
C SER A 66 -10.21 0.97 -4.51
N GLN A 67 -9.80 -0.26 -4.82
CA GLN A 67 -10.62 -1.46 -4.71
C GLN A 67 -10.19 -2.24 -3.48
N HIS A 68 -11.12 -2.48 -2.56
CA HIS A 68 -10.96 -3.36 -1.41
C HIS A 68 -12.19 -4.25 -1.29
N GLU A 69 -12.03 -5.37 -0.61
CA GLU A 69 -13.09 -6.31 -0.27
C GLU A 69 -13.81 -6.81 -1.54
N ASN A 70 -13.07 -6.89 -2.66
CA ASN A 70 -13.59 -7.31 -3.96
C ASN A 70 -12.48 -7.87 -4.88
N VAL A 71 -12.90 -8.56 -5.94
CA VAL A 71 -12.02 -9.28 -6.88
C VAL A 71 -11.02 -8.42 -7.67
N LEU A 72 -11.19 -7.10 -7.69
CA LEU A 72 -10.28 -6.16 -8.37
C LEU A 72 -9.15 -5.66 -7.47
N PHE A 73 -9.10 -6.03 -6.18
CA PHE A 73 -8.07 -5.57 -5.23
C PHE A 73 -6.65 -5.66 -5.84
N LEU A 74 -6.22 -6.86 -6.23
CA LEU A 74 -4.86 -7.09 -6.70
C LEU A 74 -4.55 -6.38 -8.03
N SER A 75 -5.44 -6.48 -9.03
CA SER A 75 -5.21 -5.86 -10.33
C SER A 75 -5.28 -4.33 -10.28
N TRP A 76 -6.17 -3.77 -9.46
CA TRP A 76 -6.22 -2.32 -9.25
C TRP A 76 -4.93 -1.79 -8.61
N TYR A 77 -4.41 -2.48 -7.59
CA TYR A 77 -3.15 -2.10 -6.96
C TYR A 77 -1.94 -2.28 -7.87
N ARG A 78 -1.91 -3.30 -8.73
CA ARG A 78 -0.90 -3.41 -9.79
C ARG A 78 -0.91 -2.20 -10.73
N ALA A 79 -2.08 -1.80 -11.22
CA ALA A 79 -2.21 -0.61 -12.05
C ALA A 79 -1.80 0.68 -11.31
N TYR A 80 -2.07 0.74 -10.00
CA TYR A 80 -1.67 1.87 -9.18
C TYR A 80 -0.16 1.95 -8.94
N LEU A 81 0.50 0.81 -8.74
CA LEU A 81 1.96 0.72 -8.64
C LEU A 81 2.63 1.16 -9.93
N LEU A 82 2.13 0.71 -11.09
CA LEU A 82 2.59 1.17 -12.40
C LEU A 82 2.45 2.68 -12.58
N ARG A 83 1.36 3.27 -12.05
CA ARG A 83 1.16 4.72 -12.11
C ARG A 83 2.24 5.48 -11.32
N LEU A 84 2.67 4.96 -10.17
CA LEU A 84 3.79 5.54 -9.41
C LEU A 84 5.12 5.27 -10.10
N GLU A 85 5.37 4.03 -10.54
CA GLU A 85 6.61 3.64 -11.22
C GLU A 85 6.87 4.49 -12.46
N ASN A 86 5.85 4.69 -13.31
CA ASN A 86 5.96 5.58 -14.47
C ASN A 86 6.36 7.01 -14.08
N ALA A 87 5.81 7.55 -12.98
CA ALA A 87 6.20 8.87 -12.50
C ALA A 87 7.65 8.89 -12.02
N LEU A 88 8.11 7.85 -11.33
CA LEU A 88 9.51 7.75 -10.89
C LEU A 88 10.48 7.64 -12.09
N VAL A 89 10.15 6.80 -13.08
CA VAL A 89 10.94 6.63 -14.31
C VAL A 89 11.00 7.93 -15.10
N ASN A 90 9.86 8.60 -15.29
CA ASN A 90 9.78 9.88 -16.02
C ASN A 90 10.54 11.01 -15.32
N ASN A 91 10.62 10.98 -14.00
CA ASN A 91 11.27 12.00 -13.18
C ASN A 91 12.66 11.63 -12.68
N THR A 92 13.27 10.58 -13.24
CA THR A 92 14.68 10.28 -13.00
C THR A 92 15.55 11.37 -13.64
N PRO A 93 16.53 11.96 -12.91
CA PRO A 93 17.40 13.00 -13.44
C PRO A 93 18.09 12.62 -14.76
N VAL A 94 18.19 13.60 -15.66
CA VAL A 94 18.91 13.42 -16.93
C VAL A 94 20.39 13.19 -16.65
N GLY A 95 20.91 12.04 -17.10
CA GLY A 95 22.32 11.65 -16.90
C GLY A 95 22.50 10.40 -16.04
N ASP A 96 21.49 10.00 -15.27
CA ASP A 96 21.50 8.73 -14.54
C ASP A 96 21.38 7.56 -15.52
N GLN A 97 22.24 6.55 -15.34
CA GLN A 97 22.22 5.33 -16.17
C GLN A 97 21.05 4.41 -15.80
N ASP A 98 20.76 4.31 -14.49
CA ASP A 98 19.59 3.60 -13.98
C ASP A 98 18.35 4.50 -14.00
N LYS A 99 17.17 3.88 -14.00
CA LYS A 99 15.88 4.55 -13.83
C LYS A 99 15.36 4.34 -12.41
N GLY A 100 14.59 5.30 -11.91
CA GLY A 100 13.85 5.19 -10.66
C GLY A 100 12.74 4.14 -10.76
N ALA A 101 13.11 2.87 -10.74
CA ALA A 101 12.16 1.75 -10.67
C ALA A 101 11.49 1.71 -9.30
N LEU A 102 10.27 1.18 -9.23
CA LEU A 102 9.65 0.95 -7.92
C LEU A 102 10.22 -0.32 -7.29
N HIS A 103 10.67 -0.20 -6.05
CA HIS A 103 11.21 -1.31 -5.28
C HIS A 103 10.17 -1.86 -4.29
N TYR A 104 10.38 -3.07 -3.78
CA TYR A 104 9.49 -3.70 -2.82
C TYR A 104 10.19 -3.90 -1.47
N TRP A 105 9.44 -3.83 -0.37
CA TRP A 105 9.93 -4.27 0.92
C TRP A 105 9.60 -5.75 1.10
N ASP A 106 10.63 -6.61 1.12
CA ASP A 106 10.45 -8.04 1.40
C ASP A 106 10.13 -8.27 2.89
N GLU A 107 8.85 -8.22 3.22
CA GLU A 107 8.31 -8.27 4.58
C GLU A 107 8.59 -9.58 5.32
N THR A 108 8.80 -10.66 4.59
CA THR A 108 9.02 -12.01 5.14
C THR A 108 10.45 -12.50 4.98
N SER A 109 11.38 -11.63 4.58
CA SER A 109 12.83 -11.90 4.59
C SER A 109 13.33 -12.19 6.01
N ASP A 110 14.37 -13.02 6.13
CA ASP A 110 14.98 -13.36 7.42
C ASP A 110 15.35 -12.10 8.22
N GLU A 111 15.85 -11.09 7.53
CA GLU A 111 16.20 -9.82 8.15
C GLU A 111 14.98 -9.01 8.56
N SER A 112 13.85 -9.07 7.84
CA SER A 112 12.60 -8.43 8.32
C SER A 112 11.94 -9.18 9.48
N LEU A 113 12.06 -10.51 9.49
CA LEU A 113 11.65 -11.33 10.64
C LEU A 113 12.50 -11.05 11.88
N LYS A 114 13.74 -10.60 11.72
CA LYS A 114 14.66 -10.33 12.83
C LYS A 114 14.67 -8.87 13.28
N ASP A 115 14.79 -7.96 12.31
CA ASP A 115 15.13 -6.55 12.54
C ASP A 115 14.01 -5.58 12.10
N GLY A 116 12.97 -6.06 11.40
CA GLY A 116 11.88 -5.22 10.89
C GLY A 116 12.22 -4.52 9.58
N LEU A 117 12.05 -3.20 9.54
CA LEU A 117 12.27 -2.39 8.33
C LEU A 117 13.75 -2.36 7.92
N PRO A 118 14.05 -2.31 6.62
CA PRO A 118 15.36 -1.93 6.11
C PRO A 118 15.75 -0.51 6.57
N SER A 119 17.06 -0.26 6.74
CA SER A 119 17.57 1.01 7.27
C SER A 119 17.21 2.22 6.41
N LEU A 120 17.14 2.03 5.08
CA LEU A 120 16.75 3.04 4.11
C LEU A 120 15.32 3.57 4.36
N LEU A 121 14.49 2.84 5.11
CA LEU A 121 13.11 3.24 5.43
C LEU A 121 12.97 3.90 6.81
N THR A 122 14.08 4.03 7.55
CA THR A 122 14.10 4.59 8.92
C THR A 122 15.08 5.73 9.11
N VAL A 123 16.12 5.88 8.28
CA VAL A 123 17.10 6.97 8.40
C VAL A 123 16.55 8.32 7.95
N ASP A 124 16.97 9.40 8.62
CA ASP A 124 16.51 10.77 8.34
C ASP A 124 17.03 11.36 7.03
N PHE A 125 18.27 11.01 6.67
CA PHE A 125 18.97 11.51 5.48
C PHE A 125 19.57 10.36 4.70
N VAL A 126 19.64 10.53 3.39
CA VAL A 126 20.18 9.54 2.45
C VAL A 126 21.15 10.22 1.49
N GLU A 127 22.20 9.51 1.12
CA GLU A 127 23.13 9.93 0.06
C GLU A 127 22.50 9.70 -1.32
N ILE A 128 22.81 10.60 -2.26
CA ILE A 128 22.23 10.59 -3.63
C ILE A 128 23.28 10.64 -4.75
N ASP A 129 24.57 10.66 -4.40
CA ASP A 129 25.69 10.54 -5.33
C ASP A 129 26.97 10.09 -4.63
N ASP A 130 27.96 9.71 -5.45
CA ASP A 130 29.28 9.25 -5.00
C ASP A 130 30.15 10.36 -4.37
N PHE A 131 29.66 11.60 -4.35
CA PHE A 131 30.35 12.74 -3.72
C PHE A 131 29.90 12.97 -2.28
N GLY A 132 28.97 12.16 -1.76
CA GLY A 132 28.44 12.27 -0.40
C GLY A 132 27.40 13.36 -0.22
N ASN A 133 26.78 13.86 -1.31
CA ASN A 133 25.66 14.79 -1.18
C ASN A 133 24.45 14.06 -0.60
N THR A 134 23.76 14.71 0.35
CA THR A 134 22.62 14.13 1.07
C THR A 134 21.35 14.96 0.90
N ILE A 135 20.20 14.29 0.97
CA ILE A 135 18.87 14.90 1.03
C ILE A 135 18.09 14.33 2.22
N PRO A 136 17.05 15.04 2.73
CA PRO A 136 16.06 14.42 3.62
C PRO A 136 15.46 13.18 2.95
N ASN A 137 15.34 12.08 3.69
CA ASN A 137 14.91 10.81 3.13
C ASN A 137 13.48 10.91 2.56
N PRO A 138 13.29 10.76 1.23
CA PRO A 138 11.98 10.87 0.63
C PRO A 138 11.07 9.67 0.95
N LEU A 139 11.56 8.63 1.62
CA LEU A 139 10.79 7.43 1.97
C LEU A 139 10.28 7.42 3.42
N LEU A 140 10.72 8.35 4.26
CA LEU A 140 10.43 8.32 5.71
C LEU A 140 8.98 8.73 6.05
N GLY A 141 8.39 9.59 5.24
CA GLY A 141 7.02 10.09 5.39
C GLY A 141 6.72 11.17 4.35
N TYR A 142 5.54 11.79 4.41
CA TYR A 142 5.15 12.83 3.45
C TYR A 142 4.51 14.03 4.12
N ILE A 143 4.97 15.22 3.75
CA ILE A 143 4.37 16.49 4.15
C ILE A 143 3.30 16.84 3.11
N LEU A 144 2.04 16.91 3.53
CA LEU A 144 0.94 17.20 2.62
C LEU A 144 1.03 18.65 2.12
N PRO A 145 1.16 18.89 0.80
CA PRO A 145 1.16 20.26 0.27
C PRO A 145 -0.22 20.91 0.38
N ASN A 146 -1.28 20.10 0.42
CA ASN A 146 -2.67 20.54 0.46
C ASN A 146 -3.39 19.96 1.67
N ALA A 147 -4.40 20.67 2.16
CA ALA A 147 -5.26 20.18 3.23
C ALA A 147 -6.20 19.08 2.71
N ILE A 148 -6.52 18.12 3.58
CA ILE A 148 -7.62 17.16 3.39
C ILE A 148 -8.81 17.71 4.18
N PRO A 149 -9.84 18.26 3.52
CA PRO A 149 -10.94 18.92 4.19
C PRO A 149 -11.85 17.92 4.90
N LEU A 150 -12.68 18.44 5.79
CA LEU A 150 -13.77 17.67 6.38
C LEU A 150 -14.76 17.23 5.29
N ASN A 151 -15.05 15.93 5.24
CA ASN A 151 -16.06 15.36 4.34
C ASN A 151 -17.12 14.62 5.19
N GLU A 152 -18.37 14.64 4.75
CA GLU A 152 -19.45 13.89 5.40
C GLU A 152 -19.19 12.38 5.42
N ALA A 153 -18.51 11.85 4.40
CA ALA A 153 -18.18 10.43 4.28
C ALA A 153 -17.06 9.97 5.23
N ASN A 154 -16.17 10.88 5.66
CA ASN A 154 -15.18 10.56 6.69
C ASN A 154 -14.78 11.81 7.48
N GLN A 155 -15.02 11.74 8.79
CA GLN A 155 -14.82 12.84 9.73
C GLN A 155 -13.52 12.72 10.53
N LYS A 156 -12.77 11.62 10.41
CA LYS A 156 -11.64 11.26 11.27
C LYS A 156 -10.25 11.51 10.68
N TYR A 157 -10.18 11.80 9.38
CA TYR A 157 -8.92 11.99 8.65
C TYR A 157 -8.81 13.36 7.98
N THR A 158 -9.43 14.39 8.56
CA THR A 158 -9.19 15.77 8.12
C THR A 158 -7.74 16.14 8.44
N LYS A 159 -6.99 16.68 7.48
CA LYS A 159 -5.58 17.08 7.68
C LYS A 159 -5.37 18.50 7.20
N ALA A 160 -4.53 19.26 7.92
CA ALA A 160 -4.09 20.57 7.45
C ALA A 160 -2.98 20.40 6.40
N ALA A 161 -2.81 21.38 5.52
CA ALA A 161 -1.59 21.50 4.73
C ALA A 161 -0.39 21.63 5.68
N GLY A 162 0.74 21.02 5.33
CA GLY A 162 1.91 20.90 6.18
C GLY A 162 1.85 19.77 7.22
N TYR A 163 0.76 18.98 7.26
CA TYR A 163 0.75 17.75 8.05
C TYR A 163 1.76 16.73 7.51
N THR A 164 2.57 16.13 8.38
CA THR A 164 3.47 15.03 8.04
C THR A 164 2.83 13.69 8.40
N THR A 165 2.78 12.75 7.45
CA THR A 165 2.32 11.38 7.74
C THR A 165 3.11 10.75 8.88
N CYS A 166 2.44 9.96 9.70
CA CYS A 166 3.08 9.26 10.80
C CYS A 166 2.75 7.76 10.80
N ARG A 167 3.69 6.99 11.34
CA ARG A 167 3.60 5.54 11.53
C ARG A 167 3.44 5.25 13.02
N TYR A 168 3.18 4.00 13.39
CA TYR A 168 3.28 3.56 14.78
C TYR A 168 4.68 3.95 15.35
N PRO A 169 4.79 4.42 16.60
CA PRO A 169 3.77 4.49 17.66
C PRO A 169 2.97 5.80 17.71
N PHE A 170 3.04 6.66 16.69
CA PHE A 170 2.33 7.94 16.68
C PHE A 170 0.87 7.80 16.21
N SER A 171 0.08 8.85 16.44
CA SER A 171 -1.30 8.96 15.96
C SER A 171 -1.49 10.17 15.05
N GLY A 172 -2.12 9.94 13.90
CA GLY A 172 -2.51 10.96 12.93
C GLY A 172 -4.00 11.30 12.97
N LEU A 173 -4.79 10.79 13.93
CA LEU A 173 -6.23 11.00 13.93
C LEU A 173 -6.62 12.46 14.20
N MET A 174 -7.46 12.99 13.32
CA MET A 174 -7.87 14.38 13.33
C MET A 174 -9.35 14.49 12.96
N ASN A 175 -10.18 14.81 13.96
CA ASN A 175 -11.62 14.97 13.79
C ASN A 175 -12.10 16.30 14.37
N PRO A 176 -12.36 17.32 13.53
CA PRO A 176 -12.81 18.63 14.01
C PRO A 176 -14.23 18.60 14.62
N ARG A 177 -15.05 17.58 14.37
CA ARG A 177 -16.39 17.44 14.98
C ARG A 177 -16.35 16.82 16.39
N ASN A 178 -15.28 16.12 16.73
CA ASN A 178 -15.06 15.56 18.07
C ASN A 178 -13.57 15.65 18.45
N PRO A 179 -13.04 16.87 18.61
CA PRO A 179 -11.62 17.10 18.77
C PRO A 179 -11.07 16.48 20.05
N SER A 180 -11.83 16.51 21.15
CA SER A 180 -11.41 15.94 22.43
C SER A 180 -11.13 14.44 22.34
N LYS A 181 -11.94 13.69 21.59
CA LYS A 181 -11.77 12.23 21.45
C LYS A 181 -10.64 11.83 20.51
N TYR A 182 -10.41 12.58 19.43
CA TYR A 182 -9.50 12.19 18.36
C TYR A 182 -8.28 13.10 18.29
N THR A 183 -8.47 14.37 17.98
CA THR A 183 -7.40 15.35 17.76
C THR A 183 -6.56 15.60 19.02
N THR A 184 -7.20 15.97 20.12
CA THR A 184 -6.51 16.32 21.36
C THR A 184 -5.78 15.12 21.95
N ASN A 185 -6.40 13.94 21.94
CA ASN A 185 -5.75 12.71 22.42
C ASN A 185 -4.51 12.35 21.59
N SER A 186 -4.62 12.42 20.25
CA SER A 186 -3.49 12.15 19.36
C SER A 186 -2.33 13.14 19.56
N GLN A 187 -2.65 14.44 19.69
CA GLN A 187 -1.64 15.47 19.95
C GLN A 187 -0.96 15.27 21.32
N LEU A 188 -1.73 14.99 22.36
CA LEU A 188 -1.17 14.72 23.69
C LEU A 188 -0.27 13.50 23.67
N GLN A 189 -0.72 12.38 23.11
CA GLN A 189 0.08 11.16 22.96
C GLN A 189 1.37 11.44 22.21
N ASN A 190 1.31 12.08 21.03
CA ASN A 190 2.51 12.37 20.24
C ASN A 190 3.49 13.28 21.00
N ASN A 191 2.99 14.28 21.75
CA ASN A 191 3.83 15.12 22.59
C ASN A 191 4.53 14.32 23.69
N TYR A 192 3.83 13.39 24.35
CA TYR A 192 4.44 12.51 25.35
C TYR A 192 5.49 11.59 24.72
N LEU A 193 5.19 10.98 23.57
CA LEU A 193 6.13 10.09 22.88
C LEU A 193 7.38 10.83 22.42
N ASN A 194 7.26 12.05 21.89
CA ASN A 194 8.41 12.88 21.50
C ASN A 194 9.31 13.27 22.68
N LEU A 195 8.78 13.34 23.90
CA LEU A 195 9.56 13.61 25.10
C LEU A 195 10.24 12.35 25.67
N LEU A 196 9.64 11.18 25.47
CA LEU A 196 10.07 9.93 26.11
C LEU A 196 10.90 9.04 25.19
N LEU A 197 10.57 8.98 23.91
CA LEU A 197 11.18 8.08 22.95
C LEU A 197 12.32 8.79 22.24
N ARG A 198 13.53 8.26 22.42
CA ARG A 198 14.71 8.69 21.67
C ARG A 198 14.72 8.09 20.26
N TYR A 199 14.22 6.87 20.12
CA TYR A 199 14.23 6.06 18.89
C TYR A 199 12.83 5.46 18.66
N PRO A 200 11.83 6.25 18.21
CA PRO A 200 10.47 5.75 17.97
C PRO A 200 10.40 4.63 16.92
N GLU A 201 11.35 4.58 15.99
CA GLU A 201 11.52 3.52 15.00
C GLU A 201 11.78 2.14 15.62
N ASP A 202 12.43 2.07 16.79
CA ASP A 202 12.64 0.81 17.51
C ASP A 202 11.30 0.18 17.91
N TYR A 203 10.32 1.00 18.30
CA TYR A 203 8.99 0.51 18.65
C TYR A 203 8.26 -0.01 17.41
N LEU A 204 8.39 0.68 16.27
CA LEU A 204 7.84 0.23 15.00
C LEU A 204 8.43 -1.12 14.59
N ASN A 205 9.77 -1.24 14.60
CA ASN A 205 10.44 -2.49 14.25
C ASN A 205 10.09 -3.63 15.21
N GLN A 206 9.99 -3.36 16.52
CA GLN A 206 9.53 -4.36 17.48
C GLN A 206 8.09 -4.81 17.21
N ASN A 207 7.19 -3.88 16.85
CA ASN A 207 5.80 -4.23 16.49
C ASN A 207 5.76 -5.09 15.22
N ILE A 208 6.53 -4.73 14.19
CA ILE A 208 6.64 -5.49 12.94
C ILE A 208 7.17 -6.91 13.20
N VAL A 209 8.32 -7.02 13.87
CA VAL A 209 8.94 -8.31 14.21
C VAL A 209 7.98 -9.15 15.05
N HIS A 210 7.27 -8.53 15.99
CA HIS A 210 6.30 -9.24 16.80
C HIS A 210 5.16 -9.82 15.94
N SER A 211 4.49 -8.99 15.14
CA SER A 211 3.36 -9.38 14.29
C SER A 211 3.72 -10.40 13.20
N LEU A 212 4.96 -10.34 12.69
CA LEU A 212 5.45 -11.28 11.68
C LEU A 212 5.68 -12.68 12.25
N ASN A 213 6.14 -12.80 13.49
CA ASN A 213 6.63 -14.06 14.05
C ASN A 213 5.70 -14.72 15.07
N ASN A 214 4.84 -13.96 15.74
CA ASN A 214 4.07 -14.46 16.88
C ASN A 214 2.58 -14.55 16.55
N LEU A 215 1.89 -15.48 17.24
CA LEU A 215 0.44 -15.60 17.18
C LEU A 215 -0.18 -14.28 17.63
N HIS A 216 -0.84 -13.60 16.69
CA HIS A 216 -1.66 -12.43 16.96
C HIS A 216 -3.06 -12.69 16.40
N HIS A 217 -4.10 -12.13 17.02
CA HIS A 217 -5.44 -12.23 16.44
C HIS A 217 -5.46 -11.57 15.05
N PRO A 218 -5.98 -12.24 14.01
CA PRO A 218 -6.55 -13.58 14.03
C PRO A 218 -5.46 -14.68 14.04
N LEU A 219 -5.32 -15.35 15.19
CA LEU A 219 -4.60 -16.56 15.60
C LEU A 219 -3.37 -17.09 14.81
N ILE A 220 -2.74 -16.32 13.92
CA ILE A 220 -1.57 -16.74 13.13
C ILE A 220 -0.62 -15.54 12.87
N PRO A 221 0.70 -15.77 12.78
CA PRO A 221 1.65 -14.72 12.41
C PRO A 221 1.43 -14.22 10.97
N ILE A 222 1.75 -12.96 10.68
CA ILE A 222 1.58 -12.39 9.33
C ILE A 222 2.42 -13.15 8.28
N LYS A 223 3.61 -13.65 8.65
CA LYS A 223 4.40 -14.52 7.76
C LYS A 223 3.59 -15.75 7.31
N GLU A 224 2.93 -16.41 8.25
CA GLU A 224 2.09 -17.58 7.96
C GLU A 224 0.86 -17.20 7.11
N MET A 225 0.33 -15.98 7.26
CA MET A 225 -0.75 -15.48 6.40
C MET A 225 -0.33 -15.41 4.93
N TYR A 226 0.87 -14.89 4.64
CA TYR A 226 1.42 -14.85 3.28
C TYR A 226 1.72 -16.25 2.73
N GLU A 227 2.21 -17.17 3.57
CA GLU A 227 2.45 -18.55 3.15
C GLU A 227 1.14 -19.27 2.81
N ARG A 228 0.13 -19.16 3.67
CA ARG A 228 -1.15 -19.85 3.51
C ARG A 228 -2.00 -19.33 2.36
N CYS A 229 -1.92 -18.04 2.03
CA CYS A 229 -2.69 -17.51 0.91
C CYS A 229 -2.21 -18.11 -0.43
N LEU A 230 -0.93 -18.47 -0.54
CA LEU A 230 -0.37 -19.10 -1.75
C LEU A 230 -0.89 -20.53 -2.01
N ASP A 231 -1.55 -21.16 -1.05
CA ASP A 231 -2.17 -22.49 -1.20
C ASP A 231 -3.63 -22.44 -1.69
N ILE A 232 -4.18 -21.24 -1.89
CA ILE A 232 -5.52 -21.05 -2.43
C ILE A 232 -5.45 -21.07 -3.96
N ASP A 233 -6.02 -22.06 -4.64
CA ASP A 233 -5.98 -22.18 -6.11
C ASP A 233 -7.03 -21.34 -6.86
N ASN A 234 -8.07 -20.87 -6.14
CA ASN A 234 -9.10 -20.01 -6.68
C ASN A 234 -8.73 -18.51 -6.53
N TYR A 235 -8.65 -17.79 -7.64
CA TYR A 235 -8.27 -16.37 -7.64
C TYR A 235 -9.15 -15.49 -6.75
N ASN A 236 -10.48 -15.65 -6.81
CA ASN A 236 -11.35 -14.80 -6.02
C ASN A 236 -11.07 -14.96 -4.52
N GLN A 237 -11.00 -16.21 -4.05
CA GLN A 237 -10.69 -16.54 -2.65
C GLN A 237 -9.28 -16.07 -2.23
N PHE A 238 -8.31 -16.17 -3.14
CA PHE A 238 -6.96 -15.67 -2.94
C PHE A 238 -6.92 -14.14 -2.85
N SER A 239 -7.69 -13.45 -3.69
CA SER A 239 -7.52 -12.02 -3.92
C SER A 239 -8.06 -11.15 -2.80
N ASN A 240 -9.20 -11.51 -2.20
CA ASN A 240 -9.95 -10.60 -1.34
C ASN A 240 -10.68 -11.29 -0.19
N ILE A 241 -10.95 -10.53 0.88
CA ILE A 241 -11.55 -11.07 2.11
C ILE A 241 -13.02 -11.49 1.97
N VAL A 242 -13.76 -10.95 1.01
CA VAL A 242 -15.20 -11.22 0.84
C VAL A 242 -15.44 -12.53 0.10
N SER A 243 -14.58 -12.83 -0.88
CA SER A 243 -14.60 -14.10 -1.59
C SER A 243 -14.00 -15.26 -0.78
N ALA A 244 -13.11 -14.98 0.17
CA ALA A 244 -12.48 -16.01 1.00
C ALA A 244 -13.53 -16.78 1.84
N THR A 245 -13.46 -18.11 1.84
CA THR A 245 -14.42 -18.97 2.57
C THR A 245 -13.70 -19.99 3.45
N GLY A 246 -14.43 -20.65 4.37
CA GLY A 246 -13.90 -21.79 5.09
C GLY A 246 -12.66 -21.53 5.97
N GLY A 247 -12.44 -20.28 6.40
CA GLY A 247 -11.26 -19.89 7.20
C GLY A 247 -9.98 -19.70 6.38
N GLN A 248 -10.08 -19.61 5.06
CA GLN A 248 -8.98 -19.17 4.18
C GLN A 248 -8.52 -17.75 4.55
N ILE A 249 -7.24 -17.47 4.34
CA ILE A 249 -6.65 -16.14 4.49
C ILE A 249 -6.28 -15.66 3.10
N SER A 250 -7.01 -14.67 2.60
CA SER A 250 -6.68 -14.02 1.33
C SER A 250 -5.41 -13.17 1.45
N LEU A 251 -4.80 -12.85 0.31
CA LEU A 251 -3.68 -11.94 0.25
C LEU A 251 -4.06 -10.53 0.74
N GLU A 252 -5.30 -10.08 0.47
CA GLU A 252 -5.82 -8.83 1.04
C GLU A 252 -5.82 -8.85 2.58
N GLN A 253 -6.20 -9.97 3.21
CA GLN A 253 -6.19 -10.07 4.67
C GLN A 253 -4.78 -9.94 5.25
N ALA A 254 -3.79 -10.59 4.63
CA ALA A 254 -2.39 -10.48 5.03
C ALA A 254 -1.89 -9.03 4.90
N SER A 255 -2.20 -8.38 3.78
CA SER A 255 -1.85 -6.97 3.52
C SER A 255 -2.48 -6.01 4.54
N ILE A 256 -3.78 -6.15 4.82
CA ILE A 256 -4.48 -5.33 5.83
C ILE A 256 -3.82 -5.48 7.21
N ASN A 257 -3.45 -6.70 7.60
CA ASN A 257 -2.81 -6.95 8.89
C ASN A 257 -1.42 -6.29 8.99
N MET A 258 -0.65 -6.28 7.90
CA MET A 258 0.61 -5.56 7.86
C MET A 258 0.39 -4.04 7.94
N LEU A 259 -0.53 -3.48 7.16
CA LEU A 259 -0.85 -2.05 7.21
C LEU A 259 -1.33 -1.59 8.60
N HIS A 260 -2.14 -2.41 9.27
CA HIS A 260 -2.53 -2.18 10.67
C HIS A 260 -1.35 -2.24 11.63
N THR A 261 -0.40 -3.17 11.43
CA THR A 261 0.85 -3.23 12.21
C THR A 261 1.68 -1.95 12.02
N LEU A 262 1.82 -1.48 10.78
CA LEU A 262 2.59 -0.26 10.47
C LEU A 262 1.94 1.01 10.99
N GLY A 263 0.61 1.09 10.96
CA GLY A 263 -0.16 2.22 11.48
C GLY A 263 -0.43 2.18 12.97
N GLY A 264 -0.34 1.00 13.61
CA GLY A 264 -0.80 0.81 14.98
C GLY A 264 -2.31 0.78 15.13
N ASN A 265 -3.07 0.73 14.04
CA ASN A 265 -4.53 0.71 14.10
C ASN A 265 -5.02 -0.72 14.36
N SER A 266 -5.57 -0.97 15.55
CA SER A 266 -6.35 -2.18 15.78
C SER A 266 -7.72 -2.11 15.07
N PRO A 267 -8.19 -3.18 14.39
CA PRO A 267 -9.61 -3.27 14.04
C PRO A 267 -10.45 -3.16 15.33
N PRO A 268 -11.71 -2.67 15.26
CA PRO A 268 -12.53 -2.36 16.44
C PRO A 268 -12.92 -3.57 17.33
N SER A 269 -12.43 -4.77 17.05
CA SER A 269 -12.49 -5.91 17.97
C SER A 269 -11.56 -5.63 19.16
N LYS A 270 -12.17 -5.29 20.30
CA LYS A 270 -11.58 -4.90 21.59
C LYS A 270 -10.70 -5.97 22.28
N GLU A 271 -10.22 -6.98 21.57
CA GLU A 271 -9.54 -8.12 22.17
C GLU A 271 -8.10 -8.22 21.68
N PHE A 272 -7.23 -7.64 22.51
CA PHE A 272 -5.80 -7.87 22.65
C PHE A 272 -4.89 -7.41 21.51
N GLN A 273 -4.08 -6.42 21.89
CA GLN A 273 -3.08 -5.71 21.12
C GLN A 273 -1.70 -6.13 21.66
N ILE A 274 -0.69 -6.20 20.79
CA ILE A 274 0.67 -5.82 21.19
C ILE A 274 0.99 -4.47 20.54
N GLU A 275 0.09 -3.51 20.74
CA GLU A 275 0.48 -2.11 20.76
C GLU A 275 1.32 -1.93 22.04
N LEU A 276 2.66 -2.00 21.94
CA LEU A 276 3.54 -1.52 23.05
C LEU A 276 3.12 -0.11 23.49
N VAL A 277 2.55 0.67 22.56
CA VAL A 277 1.96 1.97 22.76
C VAL A 277 0.51 1.96 22.27
N ALA A 278 -0.44 1.84 23.20
CA ALA A 278 -1.86 1.83 22.88
C ALA A 278 -2.36 3.18 22.32
N GLY A 279 -3.32 3.14 21.40
CA GLY A 279 -3.97 4.34 20.86
C GLY A 279 -3.20 5.01 19.72
N SER A 280 -2.16 4.36 19.21
CA SER A 280 -1.48 4.75 17.97
C SER A 280 -2.43 4.60 16.79
N HIS A 281 -2.46 5.62 15.93
CA HIS A 281 -3.30 5.60 14.74
C HIS A 281 -2.61 6.32 13.58
N GLY A 282 -1.45 5.79 13.21
CA GLY A 282 -0.67 6.20 12.05
C GLY A 282 -1.47 6.04 10.75
N ASP A 283 -1.07 6.81 9.75
CA ASP A 283 -1.81 6.96 8.49
C ASP A 283 -1.83 5.67 7.66
N LEU A 284 -0.78 4.84 7.74
CA LEU A 284 -0.67 3.55 7.03
C LEU A 284 -1.78 2.57 7.39
N GLY A 285 -2.27 2.59 8.63
CA GLY A 285 -3.33 1.68 9.06
C GLY A 285 -4.73 2.17 8.69
N ALA A 286 -4.86 3.24 7.90
CA ALA A 286 -6.15 3.81 7.51
C ALA A 286 -6.20 3.90 5.98
N LYS A 287 -7.06 3.09 5.34
CA LYS A 287 -7.16 3.06 3.86
C LYS A 287 -7.44 4.43 3.22
N GLU A 288 -8.04 5.36 3.97
CA GLU A 288 -8.24 6.74 3.54
C GLU A 288 -6.95 7.53 3.33
N MET A 289 -5.92 7.23 4.12
CA MET A 289 -4.68 8.00 4.24
C MET A 289 -3.42 7.22 3.86
N ALA A 290 -3.46 5.88 3.86
CA ALA A 290 -2.27 5.03 3.80
C ALA A 290 -1.34 5.37 2.65
N ALA A 291 -1.88 5.60 1.45
CA ALA A 291 -1.09 5.92 0.25
C ALA A 291 -0.32 7.25 0.32
N PHE A 292 -0.59 8.13 1.28
CA PHE A 292 0.24 9.32 1.49
C PHE A 292 1.59 8.98 2.12
N ASP A 293 1.74 7.85 2.81
CA ASP A 293 3.05 7.43 3.33
C ASP A 293 3.78 6.57 2.27
N PRO A 294 5.03 6.90 1.86
CA PRO A 294 5.78 6.15 0.84
C PRO A 294 5.92 4.65 1.12
N LEU A 295 5.94 4.24 2.40
CA LEU A 295 6.04 2.83 2.78
C LEU A 295 4.84 2.01 2.28
N PHE A 296 3.69 2.65 2.06
CA PHE A 296 2.51 2.03 1.45
C PHE A 296 2.83 1.40 0.10
N PHE A 297 3.53 2.12 -0.77
CA PHE A 297 3.83 1.63 -2.12
C PHE A 297 4.87 0.51 -2.10
N LEU A 298 5.80 0.54 -1.15
CA LEU A 298 6.79 -0.53 -0.97
C LEU A 298 6.15 -1.82 -0.43
N HIS A 299 5.17 -1.68 0.47
CA HIS A 299 4.31 -2.76 0.94
C HIS A 299 3.47 -3.34 -0.21
N MET A 300 2.75 -2.49 -0.94
CA MET A 300 1.90 -2.94 -2.05
C MET A 300 2.73 -3.54 -3.20
N ALA A 301 3.97 -3.08 -3.43
CA ALA A 301 4.88 -3.73 -4.38
C ALA A 301 5.27 -5.15 -3.94
N ASN A 302 5.36 -5.42 -2.63
CA ASN A 302 5.55 -6.78 -2.12
C ASN A 302 4.27 -7.60 -2.24
N VAL A 303 3.09 -7.01 -2.00
CA VAL A 303 1.80 -7.67 -2.26
C VAL A 303 1.68 -8.07 -3.74
N ASP A 304 2.07 -7.20 -4.67
CA ASP A 304 2.08 -7.51 -6.11
C ASP A 304 3.11 -8.60 -6.47
N ARG A 305 4.26 -8.63 -5.79
CA ARG A 305 5.23 -9.73 -5.88
C ARG A 305 4.61 -11.05 -5.43
N ILE A 306 3.91 -11.10 -4.29
CA ILE A 306 3.23 -12.32 -3.83
C ILE A 306 2.13 -12.72 -4.80
N PHE A 307 1.38 -11.76 -5.37
CA PHE A 307 0.43 -12.05 -6.44
C PHE A 307 1.12 -12.66 -7.67
N TRP A 308 2.28 -12.14 -8.08
CA TRP A 308 3.04 -12.73 -9.18
C TRP A 308 3.55 -14.15 -8.88
N LEU A 309 3.99 -14.42 -7.64
CA LEU A 309 4.36 -15.78 -7.21
C LEU A 309 3.17 -16.73 -7.28
N TRP A 310 2.00 -16.31 -6.78
CA TRP A 310 0.76 -17.07 -6.89
C TRP A 310 0.42 -17.38 -8.35
N GLN A 311 0.46 -16.36 -9.21
CA GLN A 311 0.24 -16.50 -10.64
C GLN A 311 1.20 -17.55 -11.21
N THR A 312 2.49 -17.46 -10.91
CA THR A 312 3.51 -18.41 -11.38
C THR A 312 3.26 -19.85 -10.86
N LYS A 313 2.84 -20.01 -9.60
CA LYS A 313 2.51 -21.32 -8.98
C LYS A 313 1.40 -22.05 -9.73
N TYR A 314 0.35 -21.32 -10.12
CA TYR A 314 -0.83 -21.91 -10.77
C TYR A 314 -0.79 -21.81 -12.31
N GLN A 315 0.26 -21.20 -12.88
CA GLN A 315 0.48 -21.02 -14.32
C GLN A 315 1.09 -22.22 -15.06
N VAL A 316 1.22 -23.40 -14.45
CA VAL A 316 2.15 -24.45 -14.91
C VAL A 316 1.95 -24.95 -16.36
N ASN A 317 0.89 -24.60 -17.12
CA ASN A 317 0.79 -25.09 -18.51
C ASN A 317 0.02 -24.28 -19.59
N THR A 318 -0.41 -23.02 -19.40
CA THR A 318 -1.01 -22.27 -20.52
C THR A 318 -0.66 -20.80 -20.55
N VAL A 319 0.07 -20.41 -21.59
CA VAL A 319 0.05 -19.06 -22.15
C VAL A 319 -1.42 -18.76 -22.48
N LEU A 320 -2.13 -17.98 -21.63
CA LEU A 320 -3.03 -16.90 -22.05
C LEU A 320 -3.94 -16.32 -20.95
N GLN A 321 -4.33 -17.01 -19.87
CA GLN A 321 -4.98 -16.39 -18.71
C GLN A 321 -4.75 -17.24 -17.45
N PRO A 322 -3.94 -16.79 -16.47
CA PRO A 322 -3.59 -17.57 -15.28
C PRO A 322 -4.73 -17.68 -14.27
N PHE A 323 -5.75 -16.84 -14.39
CA PHE A 323 -6.95 -16.89 -13.60
C PHE A 323 -8.11 -16.22 -14.32
N THR A 324 -9.31 -16.51 -13.86
CA THR A 324 -10.54 -15.82 -14.27
C THR A 324 -11.29 -15.34 -13.03
N ILE A 325 -11.94 -14.19 -13.13
CA ILE A 325 -12.93 -13.77 -12.14
C ILE A 325 -14.26 -14.45 -12.43
N THR A 326 -14.77 -15.23 -11.48
CA THR A 326 -16.09 -15.87 -11.56
C THR A 326 -17.08 -15.23 -10.60
N PRO A 327 -18.38 -15.14 -10.89
CA PRO A 327 -19.36 -14.53 -9.99
C PRO A 327 -19.37 -15.13 -8.58
N ASP A 328 -19.25 -14.29 -7.56
CA ASP A 328 -19.41 -14.63 -6.15
C ASP A 328 -19.88 -13.40 -5.34
N ASP A 329 -19.60 -13.35 -4.03
CA ASP A 329 -19.89 -12.18 -3.22
C ASP A 329 -18.87 -11.04 -3.41
N GLY A 330 -17.59 -11.35 -3.63
CA GLY A 330 -16.52 -10.38 -3.88
C GLY A 330 -16.56 -9.78 -5.29
N THR A 331 -17.37 -10.31 -6.21
CA THR A 331 -17.64 -9.67 -7.50
C THR A 331 -18.67 -8.55 -7.44
N LYS A 332 -19.27 -8.25 -6.28
CA LYS A 332 -20.27 -7.18 -6.13
C LYS A 332 -19.80 -6.14 -5.13
N PRO A 333 -19.59 -4.86 -5.54
CA PRO A 333 -19.04 -3.84 -4.66
C PRO A 333 -19.84 -3.64 -3.37
N LYS A 334 -21.16 -3.83 -3.40
CA LYS A 334 -22.03 -3.67 -2.22
C LYS A 334 -21.73 -4.62 -1.06
N ASN A 335 -21.15 -5.78 -1.36
CA ASN A 335 -20.89 -6.83 -0.35
C ASN A 335 -19.63 -6.53 0.46
N GLY A 336 -18.66 -5.83 -0.14
CA GLY A 336 -17.45 -5.35 0.52
C GLY A 336 -17.53 -3.89 0.97
N GLN A 337 -16.54 -3.11 0.54
CA GLN A 337 -16.36 -1.71 0.97
C GLN A 337 -17.47 -0.77 0.47
N GLY A 338 -18.23 -1.21 -0.54
CA GLY A 338 -19.16 -0.39 -1.32
C GLY A 338 -18.60 -0.01 -2.70
N PRO A 339 -19.45 0.47 -3.61
CA PRO A 339 -19.01 0.95 -4.92
C PRO A 339 -18.09 2.16 -4.78
N SER A 340 -17.06 2.22 -5.64
CA SER A 340 -16.27 3.43 -5.90
C SER A 340 -17.12 4.48 -6.66
N PRO A 341 -16.64 5.73 -6.86
CA PRO A 341 -17.39 6.78 -7.55
C PRO A 341 -17.89 6.45 -8.96
N THR A 342 -17.30 5.45 -9.62
CA THR A 342 -17.65 5.01 -10.99
C THR A 342 -18.41 3.68 -11.04
N GLN A 343 -18.68 3.04 -9.89
CA GLN A 343 -19.32 1.74 -9.81
C GLN A 343 -20.76 1.83 -9.28
N GLN A 344 -21.56 0.80 -9.59
CA GLN A 344 -22.85 0.59 -8.92
C GLN A 344 -22.75 -0.56 -7.91
N GLY A 345 -23.57 -0.54 -6.87
CA GLY A 345 -23.51 -1.55 -5.81
C GLY A 345 -23.72 -2.99 -6.31
N ASP A 346 -24.64 -3.18 -7.25
CA ASP A 346 -25.00 -4.47 -7.86
C ASP A 346 -24.29 -4.74 -9.20
N GLN A 347 -23.35 -3.88 -9.60
CA GLN A 347 -22.54 -4.13 -10.79
C GLN A 347 -21.69 -5.38 -10.55
N GLU A 348 -21.73 -6.31 -11.50
CA GLU A 348 -20.81 -7.45 -11.52
C GLU A 348 -19.42 -6.97 -11.97
N LEU A 349 -18.41 -7.22 -11.14
CA LEU A 349 -17.01 -6.96 -11.44
C LEU A 349 -16.38 -8.18 -12.10
N ASP A 350 -15.60 -7.94 -13.15
CA ASP A 350 -14.98 -8.97 -13.97
C ASP A 350 -13.61 -8.53 -14.52
N MET A 351 -13.02 -9.37 -15.37
CA MET A 351 -11.71 -9.13 -15.98
C MET A 351 -11.65 -7.90 -16.91
N ASN A 352 -12.80 -7.38 -17.35
CA ASN A 352 -12.94 -6.24 -18.25
C ASN A 352 -13.48 -4.99 -17.55
N THR A 353 -13.65 -5.06 -16.23
CA THR A 353 -14.12 -3.91 -15.46
C THR A 353 -13.03 -2.84 -15.41
N PRO A 354 -13.32 -1.58 -15.79
CA PRO A 354 -12.33 -0.52 -15.79
C PRO A 354 -11.68 -0.29 -14.42
N LEU A 355 -10.36 -0.37 -14.37
CA LEU A 355 -9.52 -0.06 -13.20
C LEU A 355 -9.31 1.45 -13.12
N ASN A 356 -10.39 2.18 -12.87
CA ASN A 356 -10.34 3.64 -12.78
C ASN A 356 -9.35 4.11 -11.71
N PRO A 357 -8.61 5.22 -11.93
CA PRO A 357 -8.67 6.12 -13.07
C PRO A 357 -7.63 5.78 -14.17
N PHE A 358 -7.10 4.56 -14.18
CA PHE A 358 -5.96 4.21 -15.03
C PHE A 358 -6.38 4.01 -16.49
N THR A 359 -5.57 4.54 -17.39
CA THR A 359 -5.73 4.42 -18.83
C THR A 359 -4.42 4.00 -19.48
N SER A 360 -4.50 3.35 -20.64
CA SER A 360 -3.36 2.90 -21.42
C SER A 360 -3.47 3.31 -22.89
N GLY A 361 -2.33 3.33 -23.59
CA GLY A 361 -2.24 3.62 -25.02
C GLY A 361 -2.49 5.09 -25.40
N ALA A 362 -2.30 5.39 -26.69
CA ALA A 362 -2.42 6.75 -27.22
C ALA A 362 -3.87 7.31 -27.17
N ASP A 363 -4.86 6.43 -27.16
CA ASP A 363 -6.29 6.79 -27.14
C ASP A 363 -6.88 6.88 -25.72
N ASN A 364 -6.04 6.78 -24.67
CA ASN A 364 -6.47 6.76 -23.27
C ASN A 364 -7.59 5.73 -22.99
N GLN A 365 -7.43 4.50 -23.50
CA GLN A 365 -8.39 3.44 -23.24
C GLN A 365 -8.35 3.07 -21.74
N PRO A 366 -9.48 2.79 -21.10
CA PRO A 366 -9.48 2.35 -19.70
C PRO A 366 -8.68 1.07 -19.52
N THR A 367 -7.74 1.06 -18.58
CA THR A 367 -7.00 -0.16 -18.23
C THR A 367 -7.96 -1.15 -17.56
N VAL A 368 -7.91 -2.41 -17.96
CA VAL A 368 -8.66 -3.51 -17.32
C VAL A 368 -7.73 -4.60 -16.81
N THR A 369 -8.23 -5.52 -15.98
CA THR A 369 -7.42 -6.63 -15.44
C THR A 369 -6.75 -7.45 -16.56
N ASN A 370 -7.45 -7.70 -17.68
CA ASN A 370 -6.91 -8.43 -18.83
C ASN A 370 -5.64 -7.81 -19.44
N ASP A 371 -5.41 -6.50 -19.27
CA ASP A 371 -4.26 -5.80 -19.86
C ASP A 371 -2.99 -5.91 -19.01
N ILE A 372 -3.10 -6.33 -17.74
CA ILE A 372 -2.06 -6.20 -16.72
C ILE A 372 -1.79 -7.49 -15.93
N ILE A 373 -2.17 -8.64 -16.51
CA ILE A 373 -2.00 -9.95 -15.90
C ILE A 373 -0.51 -10.35 -15.88
N ASP A 374 0.18 -10.19 -17.00
CA ASP A 374 1.54 -10.66 -17.22
C ASP A 374 2.52 -9.49 -17.06
N ILE A 375 3.17 -9.44 -15.89
CA ILE A 375 4.07 -8.33 -15.55
C ILE A 375 5.29 -8.26 -16.48
N VAL A 376 5.69 -9.38 -17.07
CA VAL A 376 6.86 -9.46 -17.94
C VAL A 376 6.49 -9.03 -19.35
N ASN A 377 5.49 -9.67 -19.95
CA ASN A 377 5.18 -9.48 -21.37
C ASN A 377 4.24 -8.29 -21.63
N GLN A 378 3.36 -7.94 -20.70
CA GLN A 378 2.45 -6.80 -20.86
C GLN A 378 3.04 -5.52 -20.25
N LEU A 379 3.78 -5.63 -19.14
CA LEU A 379 4.15 -4.47 -18.31
C LEU A 379 5.66 -4.21 -18.25
N ASN A 380 6.47 -5.13 -18.77
CA ASN A 380 7.92 -4.99 -18.89
C ASN A 380 8.64 -4.72 -17.55
N TYR A 381 8.21 -5.38 -16.48
CA TYR A 381 8.94 -5.43 -15.22
C TYR A 381 8.97 -6.85 -14.64
N GLY A 382 9.78 -7.05 -13.60
CA GLY A 382 9.86 -8.32 -12.89
C GLY A 382 10.40 -8.14 -11.47
N TYR A 383 10.31 -9.21 -10.69
CA TYR A 383 10.80 -9.25 -9.32
C TYR A 383 12.08 -10.08 -9.22
N THR A 384 13.04 -9.61 -8.43
CA THR A 384 14.18 -10.42 -8.00
C THR A 384 13.70 -11.53 -7.06
N ASN A 385 14.55 -12.55 -6.87
CA ASN A 385 14.30 -13.56 -5.85
C ASN A 385 14.24 -12.89 -4.47
N GLY A 386 13.26 -13.31 -3.68
CA GLY A 386 13.05 -12.85 -2.30
C GLY A 386 12.52 -14.01 -1.46
N SER A 387 12.11 -13.73 -0.23
CA SER A 387 11.52 -14.70 0.69
C SER A 387 10.21 -15.30 0.16
N ILE A 388 9.86 -16.49 0.61
CA ILE A 388 8.76 -17.31 0.07
C ILE A 388 9.02 -17.62 -1.41
N THR A 389 9.65 -18.78 -1.65
CA THR A 389 9.93 -19.27 -3.00
C THR A 389 9.05 -20.47 -3.32
N LEU A 390 8.74 -20.68 -4.60
CA LEU A 390 7.87 -21.78 -5.04
C LEU A 390 8.44 -23.17 -4.67
N GLU A 391 9.74 -23.29 -4.46
CA GLU A 391 10.42 -24.52 -4.00
C GLU A 391 10.10 -24.89 -2.54
N GLN A 392 9.57 -23.96 -1.72
CA GLN A 392 9.27 -24.18 -0.30
C GLN A 392 7.82 -24.64 -0.04
N THR A 393 7.00 -24.84 -1.08
CA THR A 393 5.58 -25.23 -0.96
C THR A 393 5.23 -26.61 -1.54
N ALA A 394 6.24 -27.48 -1.71
CA ALA A 394 6.08 -28.84 -2.24
C ALA A 394 6.11 -29.93 -1.15
#